data_AF-A0A521H7W2-F1
#
_entry.id   AF-A0A521H7W2-F1
#
_cell.length_a   1.000
_cell.length_b   1.000
_cell.length_c   1.000
_cell.angle_alpha   90.00
_cell.angle_beta   90.00
_cell.angle_gamma   90.00
#
_symmetry.space_group_name_H-M   'P 1'
#
loop_
_entity.id
_entity.type
_entity.pdbx_description
1 polymer ?
#
loop_
_entity_poly.entity_id
_entity_poly.type
_entity_poly.pdbx_seq_one_letter_code
_entity_poly.pdbx_strand_id
1 'polypeptide(L)'
;MRRLPVLLLCGLSLIIGALVYAVLAAGGGRSTAPSAAPAEDPTVLARLQRMEQELARNAEQMQRLRQELDLALARPRDAGAAARPLPVRADTGEGERDPRWYLDQYVLSFRNGGRGSEYFRLAVEAYADVLLEDIAACIHDTGEPAALRRNLIAMLGDGRFAGSERVVAILLQVLRLSSEESLADASLAALGAIGRGTSAAAGLEALAWTLPWPELQRGACQRVVELLARDANAALLRLLGSAPDTAARQFLVGLVQADDLDAALSVFQYASNLEQPVRLAAAQVIGEYRSDAIRAFIDRWRARETDPEVREALGVAQQTQSTVPAWSAEQMVGPPDSDPMRDNPKAWASSGADMGMQWIQLGYASPLRASAVRIFEVNVAGAVVEVIAIDENGATHTLWSGVDPLHTPGVFEVSFPATSYRVSGLRILLDTDRGQGWNEIDAVELVGPDGRAWASSASASSSYASGRRAKTDELWYR
;
A
#
# COMPACT_ATOMS: atom_id res chain seq x y z
N MET A 1 24.38 3.45 44.25
CA MET A 1 24.58 1.98 44.28
C MET A 1 23.35 1.38 43.61
N ARG A 2 23.36 0.66 42.48
CA ARG A 2 24.28 -0.33 41.91
C ARG A 2 24.64 0.02 40.46
N ARG A 3 25.89 -0.31 40.06
CA ARG A 3 26.44 -0.17 38.70
C ARG A 3 26.38 -1.52 37.99
N LEU A 4 25.76 -1.59 36.81
CA LEU A 4 25.96 -2.52 35.67
C LEU A 4 24.85 -2.17 34.64
N PRO A 5 25.11 -2.03 33.32
CA PRO A 5 25.99 -2.87 32.51
C PRO A 5 26.79 -2.15 31.40
N VAL A 6 28.13 -2.20 31.45
CA VAL A 6 29.02 -1.88 30.30
C VAL A 6 29.65 -3.15 29.71
N LEU A 7 29.68 -4.25 30.48
CA LEU A 7 30.26 -5.53 30.05
C LEU A 7 29.38 -6.31 29.04
N LEU A 8 28.07 -6.03 28.96
CA LEU A 8 27.15 -6.71 28.04
C LEU A 8 27.27 -6.24 26.59
N LEU A 9 27.63 -4.97 26.36
CA LEU A 9 27.80 -4.40 25.01
C LEU A 9 29.13 -4.79 24.36
N CYS A 10 30.20 -4.94 25.16
CA CYS A 10 31.48 -5.44 24.67
C CYS A 10 31.43 -6.95 24.33
N GLY A 11 30.64 -7.73 25.08
CA GLY A 11 30.41 -9.15 24.79
C GLY A 11 29.63 -9.37 23.48
N LEU A 12 28.65 -8.52 23.19
CA LEU A 12 27.83 -8.64 21.97
C LEU A 12 28.62 -8.34 20.69
N SER A 13 29.58 -7.41 20.76
CA SER A 13 30.39 -6.99 19.60
C SER A 13 31.40 -8.09 19.18
N LEU A 14 31.95 -8.82 20.15
CA LEU A 14 32.82 -9.98 19.90
C LEU A 14 32.06 -11.17 19.30
N ILE A 15 30.78 -11.34 19.67
CA ILE A 15 29.91 -12.41 19.14
C ILE A 15 29.51 -12.14 17.69
N ILE A 16 29.23 -10.88 17.33
CA ILE A 16 28.90 -10.49 15.95
C ILE A 16 30.11 -10.64 15.03
N GLY A 17 31.32 -10.30 15.49
CA GLY A 17 32.56 -10.51 14.74
C GLY A 17 32.84 -12.00 14.46
N ALA A 18 32.60 -12.87 15.45
CA ALA A 18 32.75 -14.32 15.28
C ALA A 18 31.69 -14.93 14.34
N LEU A 19 30.46 -14.39 14.33
CA LEU A 19 29.37 -14.86 13.48
C LEU A 19 29.60 -14.52 12.00
N VAL A 20 30.14 -13.33 11.71
CA VAL A 20 30.47 -12.91 10.34
C VAL A 20 31.63 -13.75 9.77
N TYR A 21 32.61 -14.10 10.60
CA TYR A 21 33.71 -15.00 10.19
C TYR A 21 33.21 -16.43 9.93
N ALA A 22 32.27 -16.94 10.74
CA ALA A 22 31.68 -18.27 10.56
C ALA A 22 30.79 -18.38 9.31
N VAL A 23 30.06 -17.31 8.95
CA VAL A 23 29.20 -17.27 7.75
C VAL A 23 30.04 -17.22 6.47
N LEU A 24 31.19 -16.55 6.48
CA LEU A 24 32.12 -16.54 5.35
C LEU A 24 32.87 -17.88 5.20
N ALA A 25 33.10 -18.60 6.30
CA ALA A 25 33.76 -19.92 6.28
C ALA A 25 32.83 -21.09 5.91
N ALA A 26 31.50 -20.92 6.00
CA ALA A 26 30.52 -21.99 5.75
C ALA A 26 30.06 -22.12 4.28
N GLY A 27 30.52 -21.24 3.39
CA GLY A 27 30.09 -21.15 1.98
C GLY A 27 30.82 -22.03 0.97
N GLY A 28 31.47 -23.13 1.37
CA GLY A 28 32.17 -24.00 0.41
C GLY A 28 32.52 -25.40 0.92
N GLY A 29 31.86 -26.42 0.39
CA GLY A 29 32.33 -27.81 0.39
C GLY A 29 32.00 -28.44 -0.96
N ARG A 30 32.89 -29.21 -1.63
CA ARG A 30 33.88 -30.18 -1.10
C ARG A 30 35.13 -30.36 -2.01
N SER A 31 36.24 -30.63 -1.31
CA SER A 31 37.41 -31.49 -1.64
C SER A 31 38.55 -30.97 -2.54
N THR A 32 39.71 -30.64 -1.94
CA THR A 32 40.97 -31.45 -1.98
C THR A 32 42.12 -30.73 -1.22
N ALA A 33 42.79 -31.45 -0.30
CA ALA A 33 44.12 -31.21 0.32
C ALA A 33 44.43 -29.86 1.04
N PRO A 34 45.29 -29.85 2.10
CA PRO A 34 45.57 -28.65 2.87
C PRO A 34 46.63 -27.80 2.15
N SER A 35 46.20 -26.69 1.56
CA SER A 35 47.11 -25.63 1.07
C SER A 35 47.05 -24.44 2.01
N ALA A 36 48.21 -23.82 2.21
CA ALA A 36 48.51 -22.80 3.22
C ALA A 36 47.49 -21.65 3.28
N ALA A 37 47.27 -21.14 4.49
CA ALA A 37 46.43 -19.97 4.77
C ALA A 37 46.81 -18.79 3.85
N PRO A 38 45.85 -18.10 3.23
CA PRO A 38 46.17 -16.95 2.40
C PRO A 38 46.65 -15.83 3.32
N ALA A 39 47.82 -15.27 3.01
CA ALA A 39 48.33 -14.08 3.67
C ALA A 39 47.29 -12.96 3.55
N GLU A 40 46.83 -12.45 4.70
CA GLU A 40 45.88 -11.34 4.80
C GLU A 40 46.44 -10.13 4.04
N ASP A 41 45.68 -9.62 3.08
CA ASP A 41 46.06 -8.46 2.27
C ASP A 41 46.28 -7.24 3.22
N PRO A 42 47.53 -6.75 3.38
CA PRO A 42 47.85 -5.69 4.33
C PRO A 42 47.09 -4.39 4.03
N THR A 43 46.57 -4.24 2.81
CA THR A 43 45.76 -3.11 2.37
C THR A 43 44.35 -3.13 2.97
N VAL A 44 43.77 -4.32 3.14
CA VAL A 44 42.44 -4.51 3.75
C VAL A 44 42.53 -4.30 5.26
N LEU A 45 43.58 -4.84 5.91
CA LEU A 45 43.82 -4.65 7.34
C LEU A 45 44.02 -3.17 7.68
N ALA A 46 44.79 -2.45 6.88
CA ALA A 46 45.02 -1.00 7.06
C ALA A 46 43.75 -0.16 6.83
N ARG A 47 42.78 -0.66 6.06
CA ARG A 47 41.49 -0.01 5.83
C ARG A 47 40.53 -0.24 7.00
N LEU A 48 40.48 -1.46 7.53
CA LEU A 48 39.72 -1.78 8.74
C LEU A 48 40.22 -1.01 9.95
N GLN A 49 41.54 -0.93 10.16
CA GLN A 49 42.13 -0.15 11.25
C GLN A 49 41.81 1.34 11.14
N ARG A 50 41.77 1.90 9.92
CA ARG A 50 41.33 3.30 9.71
C ARG A 50 39.87 3.49 10.07
N MET A 51 39.01 2.56 9.68
CA MET A 51 37.58 2.61 9.94
C MET A 51 37.27 2.48 11.44
N GLU A 52 38.00 1.62 12.16
CA GLU A 52 37.92 1.53 13.63
C GLU A 52 38.37 2.82 14.31
N GLN A 53 39.45 3.45 13.83
CA GLN A 53 39.90 4.74 14.36
C GLN A 53 38.89 5.87 14.10
N GLU A 54 38.19 5.87 12.96
CA GLU A 54 37.13 6.84 12.68
C GLU A 54 35.89 6.61 13.57
N LEU A 55 35.48 5.36 13.76
CA LEU A 55 34.38 5.02 14.67
C LEU A 55 34.68 5.43 16.11
N ALA A 56 35.91 5.22 16.58
CA ALA A 56 36.35 5.65 17.91
C ALA A 56 36.28 7.17 18.07
N ARG A 57 36.73 7.95 17.07
CA ARG A 57 36.64 9.42 17.10
C ARG A 57 35.19 9.91 17.11
N ASN A 58 34.32 9.30 16.32
CA ASN A 58 32.90 9.66 16.28
C ASN A 58 32.20 9.37 17.62
N ALA A 59 32.56 8.26 18.28
CA ALA A 59 32.04 7.94 19.60
C ALA A 59 32.47 8.95 20.67
N GLU A 60 33.73 9.40 20.66
CA GLU A 60 34.20 10.46 21.56
C GLU A 60 33.51 11.80 21.30
N GLN A 61 33.30 12.16 20.03
CA GLN A 61 32.58 13.39 19.66
C GLN A 61 31.12 13.37 20.15
N MET A 62 30.43 12.23 20.00
CA MET A 62 29.08 12.04 20.53
C MET A 62 29.01 12.14 22.05
N GLN A 63 30.02 11.64 22.77
CA GLN A 63 30.09 11.78 24.22
C GLN A 63 30.31 13.24 24.65
N ARG A 64 31.15 14.00 23.93
CA ARG A 64 31.36 15.43 24.22
C ARG A 64 30.08 16.24 24.02
N LEU A 65 29.40 16.06 22.89
CA LEU A 65 28.12 16.73 22.60
C LEU A 65 27.06 16.41 23.67
N ARG A 66 27.03 15.17 24.16
CA ARG A 66 26.13 14.78 25.24
C ARG A 66 26.47 15.45 26.57
N GLN A 67 27.76 15.54 26.91
CA GLN A 67 28.19 16.28 28.10
C GLN A 67 27.86 17.78 28.01
N GLU A 68 28.05 18.39 26.84
CA GLU A 68 27.69 19.79 26.59
C GLU A 68 26.17 20.01 26.75
N LEU A 69 25.35 19.09 26.25
CA LEU A 69 23.90 19.13 26.43
C LEU A 69 23.49 18.96 27.90
N ASP A 70 24.08 18.00 28.61
CA ASP A 70 23.82 17.80 30.04
C ASP A 70 24.25 19.02 30.87
N LEU A 71 25.36 19.68 30.51
CA LEU A 71 25.81 20.94 31.13
C LEU A 71 24.87 22.12 30.82
N ALA A 72 24.31 22.19 29.62
CA ALA A 72 23.31 23.20 29.25
C ALA A 72 22.00 23.00 30.04
N LEU A 73 21.59 21.76 30.24
CA LEU A 73 20.39 21.39 31.00
C LEU A 73 20.58 21.50 32.53
N ALA A 74 21.82 21.40 33.03
CA ALA A 74 22.14 21.50 34.45
C ALA A 74 22.35 22.95 34.97
N ARG A 75 22.32 23.97 34.10
CA ARG A 75 22.35 25.37 34.56
C ARG A 75 21.08 25.67 35.38
N PRO A 76 21.19 26.13 36.63
CA PRO A 76 20.04 26.63 37.36
C PRO A 76 19.41 27.78 36.57
N ARG A 77 18.09 27.74 36.38
CA ARG A 77 17.34 28.95 36.01
C ARG A 77 17.54 29.93 37.16
N ASP A 78 18.44 30.91 36.99
CA ASP A 78 18.55 32.03 37.91
C ASP A 78 17.16 32.62 38.11
N ALA A 79 16.81 32.77 39.38
CA ALA A 79 15.57 33.31 39.87
C ALA A 79 15.44 34.78 39.43
N GLY A 80 14.93 34.96 38.22
CA GLY A 80 14.45 36.20 37.65
C GLY A 80 13.03 36.02 37.16
N ALA A 81 12.15 35.53 38.04
CA ALA A 81 10.70 35.60 37.84
C ALA A 81 10.26 37.07 37.96
N ALA A 82 10.59 37.88 36.96
CA ALA A 82 9.84 39.08 36.70
C ALA A 82 8.48 38.62 36.17
N ALA A 83 7.46 38.76 37.01
CA ALA A 83 6.08 38.55 36.64
C ALA A 83 5.82 39.23 35.28
N ARG A 84 5.46 38.43 34.27
CA ARG A 84 4.98 38.91 32.98
C ARG A 84 3.84 39.90 33.28
N PRO A 85 3.88 41.15 32.79
CA PRO A 85 2.81 42.11 33.09
C PRO A 85 1.49 41.52 32.59
N LEU A 86 0.45 41.58 33.43
CA LEU A 86 -0.92 41.25 33.03
C LEU A 86 -1.27 42.06 31.77
N PRO A 87 -1.79 41.43 30.70
CA PRO A 87 -2.23 42.20 29.54
C PRO A 87 -3.42 43.06 29.94
N VAL A 88 -3.28 44.35 29.65
CA VAL A 88 -4.31 45.39 29.79
C VAL A 88 -5.58 44.94 29.07
N ARG A 89 -6.73 45.15 29.72
CA ARG A 89 -8.05 44.90 29.13
C ARG A 89 -8.31 45.85 27.96
N ALA A 90 -8.66 45.23 26.84
CA ALA A 90 -9.43 45.73 25.69
C ALA A 90 -9.01 47.09 25.11
N ASP A 91 -8.19 47.02 24.05
CA ASP A 91 -8.23 48.01 22.98
C ASP A 91 -8.80 47.34 21.71
N THR A 92 -9.90 47.89 21.20
CA THR A 92 -10.56 47.47 19.95
C THR A 92 -9.94 48.20 18.75
N GLY A 93 -8.60 48.20 18.68
CA GLY A 93 -7.84 48.84 17.62
C GLY A 93 -7.78 47.98 16.36
N GLU A 94 -8.32 48.52 15.27
CA GLU A 94 -8.21 48.05 13.90
C GLU A 94 -6.73 48.07 13.46
N GLY A 95 -6.08 46.92 13.57
CA GLY A 95 -4.75 46.62 13.08
C GLY A 95 -4.59 45.10 13.04
N GLU A 96 -3.98 44.56 11.99
CA GLU A 96 -3.78 43.12 11.84
C GLU A 96 -2.93 42.61 13.02
N ARG A 97 -3.57 41.93 13.97
CA ARG A 97 -2.91 41.41 15.17
C ARG A 97 -1.90 40.34 14.78
N ASP A 98 -0.72 40.37 15.40
CA ASP A 98 0.30 39.31 15.24
C ASP A 98 -0.36 37.93 15.45
N PRO A 99 -0.27 37.00 14.47
CA PRO A 99 -0.82 35.65 14.57
C PRO A 99 -0.47 34.95 15.89
N ARG A 100 0.72 35.20 16.45
CA ARG A 100 1.16 34.59 17.72
C ARG A 100 0.26 34.96 18.89
N TRP A 101 -0.36 36.13 18.85
CA TRP A 101 -1.32 36.54 19.87
C TRP A 101 -2.52 35.60 19.92
N TYR A 102 -3.04 35.14 18.77
CA TYR A 102 -4.15 34.19 18.74
C TYR A 102 -3.75 32.83 19.31
N LEU A 103 -2.53 32.36 19.03
CA LEU A 103 -2.01 31.13 19.62
C LEU A 103 -1.87 31.26 21.14
N ASP A 104 -1.31 32.36 21.63
CA ASP A 104 -1.22 32.65 23.07
C ASP A 104 -2.60 32.66 23.73
N GLN A 105 -3.60 33.31 23.11
CA GLN A 105 -4.97 33.30 23.64
C GLN A 105 -5.61 31.91 23.59
N TYR A 106 -5.31 31.13 22.55
CA TYR A 106 -5.79 29.76 22.45
C TYR A 106 -5.21 28.89 23.56
N VAL A 107 -3.89 28.95 23.79
CA VAL A 107 -3.23 28.24 24.91
C VAL A 107 -3.82 28.66 26.25
N LEU A 108 -4.00 29.97 26.48
CA LEU A 108 -4.63 30.50 27.69
C LEU A 108 -6.03 29.94 27.94
N SER A 109 -6.78 29.65 26.88
CA SER A 109 -8.16 29.15 26.99
C SER A 109 -8.27 27.70 27.50
N PHE A 110 -7.16 26.98 27.67
CA PHE A 110 -7.11 25.68 28.34
C PHE A 110 -6.74 25.76 29.83
N ARG A 111 -6.32 26.93 30.32
CA ARG A 111 -5.97 27.10 31.73
C ARG A 111 -7.20 26.97 32.63
N ASN A 112 -6.95 26.62 33.90
CA ASN A 112 -7.99 26.47 34.93
C ASN A 112 -9.12 25.47 34.56
N GLY A 113 -8.80 24.43 33.79
CA GLY A 113 -9.77 23.42 33.36
C GLY A 113 -10.62 23.83 32.14
N GLY A 114 -10.21 24.88 31.42
CA GLY A 114 -10.82 25.27 30.16
C GLY A 114 -10.70 24.19 29.08
N ARG A 115 -11.63 24.18 28.12
CA ARG A 115 -11.69 23.19 27.03
C ARG A 115 -11.13 23.70 25.69
N GLY A 116 -10.52 24.89 25.70
CA GLY A 116 -10.18 25.60 24.47
C GLY A 116 -11.32 26.48 23.96
N SER A 117 -10.99 27.62 23.40
CA SER A 117 -11.93 28.53 22.73
C SER A 117 -12.00 28.20 21.24
N GLU A 118 -13.20 27.85 20.74
CA GLU A 118 -13.42 27.62 19.31
C GLU A 118 -13.08 28.83 18.45
N TYR A 119 -13.35 30.04 18.94
CA TYR A 119 -12.99 31.27 18.22
C TYR A 119 -11.48 31.39 18.01
N PHE A 120 -10.68 31.16 19.07
CA PHE A 120 -9.22 31.22 18.95
C PHE A 120 -8.67 30.01 18.20
N ARG A 121 -9.30 28.83 18.31
CA ARG A 121 -8.95 27.65 17.52
C ARG A 121 -9.01 27.94 16.02
N LEU A 122 -10.13 28.50 15.55
CA LEU A 122 -10.32 28.86 14.14
C LEU A 122 -9.33 29.94 13.68
N ALA A 123 -9.01 30.90 14.55
CA ALA A 123 -8.00 31.92 14.24
C ALA A 123 -6.59 31.30 14.10
N VAL A 124 -6.17 30.44 15.03
CA VAL A 124 -4.88 29.72 14.94
C VAL A 124 -4.84 28.85 13.69
N GLU A 125 -5.94 28.14 13.41
CA GLU A 125 -6.07 27.31 12.21
C GLU A 125 -5.93 28.14 10.93
N ALA A 126 -6.49 29.35 10.86
CA ALA A 126 -6.35 30.23 9.71
C ALA A 126 -4.90 30.70 9.46
N TYR A 127 -4.09 30.82 10.53
CA TYR A 127 -2.68 31.26 10.46
C TYR A 127 -1.68 30.11 10.67
N ALA A 128 -2.09 28.85 10.54
CA ALA A 128 -1.27 27.69 10.91
C ALA A 128 0.04 27.57 10.10
N ASP A 129 0.06 28.07 8.87
CA ASP A 129 1.23 28.11 8.00
C ASP A 129 2.31 29.08 8.53
N VAL A 130 1.89 30.26 8.98
CA VAL A 130 2.77 31.26 9.60
C VAL A 130 3.22 30.83 11.00
N LEU A 131 2.32 30.15 11.72
CA LEU A 131 2.52 29.74 13.11
C LEU A 131 3.20 28.37 13.28
N LEU A 132 3.67 27.74 12.20
CA LEU A 132 4.13 26.34 12.25
C LEU A 132 5.16 26.06 13.34
N GLU A 133 6.16 26.93 13.52
CA GLU A 133 7.20 26.76 14.55
C GLU A 133 6.67 26.97 15.96
N ASP A 134 5.78 27.95 16.13
CA ASP A 134 5.16 28.25 17.42
C ASP A 134 4.19 27.11 17.83
N ILE A 135 3.45 26.56 16.86
CA ILE A 135 2.61 25.37 17.01
C ILE A 135 3.47 24.16 17.37
N ALA A 136 4.57 23.92 16.66
CA ALA A 136 5.47 22.81 16.92
C ALA A 136 6.08 22.91 18.33
N ALA A 137 6.49 24.09 18.77
CA ALA A 137 6.99 24.31 20.13
C ALA A 137 5.93 23.95 21.19
N CYS A 138 4.68 24.37 20.99
CA CYS A 138 3.57 24.05 21.88
C CYS A 138 3.25 22.54 21.91
N ILE A 139 3.29 21.87 20.76
CA ILE A 139 3.10 20.41 20.67
C ILE A 139 4.18 19.65 21.45
N HIS A 140 5.42 20.14 21.49
CA HIS A 140 6.53 19.48 22.19
C HIS A 140 6.64 19.84 23.69
N ASP A 141 5.93 20.88 24.15
CA ASP A 141 5.92 21.24 25.57
C ASP A 141 5.03 20.28 26.37
N THR A 142 5.65 19.39 27.16
CA THR A 142 4.94 18.42 28.00
C THR A 142 4.22 19.06 29.20
N GLY A 143 4.48 20.34 29.48
CA GLY A 143 3.72 21.13 30.45
C GLY A 143 2.36 21.61 29.94
N GLU A 144 2.15 21.61 28.62
CA GLU A 144 0.89 22.05 28.02
C GLU A 144 -0.17 20.93 28.03
N PRO A 145 -1.47 21.27 28.14
CA PRO A 145 -2.54 20.27 28.20
C PRO A 145 -2.57 19.36 26.97
N ALA A 146 -2.71 18.04 27.20
CA ALA A 146 -2.81 17.04 26.14
C ALA A 146 -3.90 17.37 25.09
N ALA A 147 -5.04 17.91 25.53
CA ALA A 147 -6.13 18.31 24.64
C ALA A 147 -5.73 19.45 23.69
N LEU A 148 -4.98 20.45 24.17
CA LEU A 148 -4.43 21.52 23.33
C LEU A 148 -3.48 20.94 22.30
N ARG A 149 -2.51 20.13 22.76
CA ARG A 149 -1.49 19.52 21.90
C ARG A 149 -2.11 18.64 20.81
N ARG A 150 -3.14 17.84 21.14
CA ARG A 150 -3.93 17.07 20.16
C ARG A 150 -4.61 17.95 19.13
N ASN A 151 -5.26 19.04 19.56
CA ASN A 151 -5.95 19.94 18.63
C ASN A 151 -4.96 20.59 17.65
N LEU A 152 -3.78 20.97 18.14
CA LEU A 152 -2.71 21.51 17.30
C LEU A 152 -2.16 20.48 16.31
N ILE A 153 -1.98 19.22 16.73
CA ILE A 153 -1.61 18.13 15.81
C ILE A 153 -2.67 17.94 14.72
N ALA A 154 -3.95 17.99 15.08
CA ALA A 154 -5.04 17.86 14.11
C ALA A 154 -5.03 18.99 13.07
N MET A 155 -4.67 20.22 13.46
CA MET A 155 -4.49 21.34 12.51
C MET A 155 -3.36 21.07 11.51
N LEU A 156 -2.30 20.40 11.93
CA LEU A 156 -1.20 20.00 11.05
C LEU A 156 -1.60 18.89 10.05
N GLY A 157 -2.73 18.22 10.28
CA GLY A 157 -3.33 17.25 9.35
C GLY A 157 -4.19 17.86 8.24
N ASP A 158 -4.32 19.20 8.19
CA ASP A 158 -5.10 19.89 7.16
C ASP A 158 -4.48 19.74 5.76
N GLY A 159 -5.34 19.62 4.74
CA GLY A 159 -4.92 19.42 3.35
C GLY A 159 -4.00 20.50 2.79
N ARG A 160 -3.95 21.70 3.39
CA ARG A 160 -2.98 22.75 3.04
C ARG A 160 -1.53 22.35 3.26
N PHE A 161 -1.28 21.39 4.16
CA PHE A 161 0.05 20.85 4.45
C PHE A 161 0.38 19.58 3.66
N ALA A 162 -0.46 19.19 2.70
CA ALA A 162 -0.21 18.02 1.87
C ALA A 162 1.17 18.09 1.20
N GLY A 163 2.00 17.07 1.42
CA GLY A 163 3.37 16.99 0.90
C GLY A 163 4.40 17.87 1.62
N SER A 164 4.05 18.51 2.74
CA SER A 164 4.99 19.34 3.50
C SER A 164 5.97 18.49 4.32
N GLU A 165 7.21 18.35 3.84
CA GLU A 165 8.29 17.63 4.52
C GLU A 165 8.55 18.14 5.94
N ARG A 166 8.38 19.44 6.17
CA ARG A 166 8.58 20.05 7.49
C ARG A 166 7.50 19.60 8.48
N VAL A 167 6.25 19.56 8.05
CA VAL A 167 5.14 19.11 8.89
C VAL A 167 5.23 17.60 9.13
N VAL A 168 5.58 16.83 8.10
CA VAL A 168 5.86 15.39 8.22
C VAL A 168 6.94 15.12 9.26
N ALA A 169 8.06 15.86 9.25
CA ALA A 169 9.12 15.71 10.24
C ALA A 169 8.65 16.00 11.67
N ILE A 170 7.84 17.04 11.87
CA ILE A 170 7.24 17.38 13.17
C ILE A 170 6.36 16.22 13.66
N LEU A 171 5.46 15.71 12.81
CA LEU A 171 4.54 14.64 13.18
C LEU A 171 5.27 13.31 13.48
N LEU A 172 6.30 12.96 12.70
CA LEU A 172 7.15 11.81 12.98
C LEU A 172 7.91 11.95 14.31
N GLN A 173 8.35 13.16 14.65
CA GLN A 173 8.97 13.44 15.94
C GLN A 173 7.98 13.27 17.10
N VAL A 174 6.73 13.73 16.93
CA VAL A 174 5.66 13.52 17.91
C VAL A 174 5.42 12.02 18.11
N LEU A 175 5.30 11.24 17.03
CA LEU A 175 5.13 9.79 17.12
C LEU A 175 6.27 9.11 17.88
N ARG A 176 7.52 9.53 17.63
CA ARG A 176 8.71 8.96 18.25
C ARG A 176 8.80 9.27 19.75
N LEU A 177 8.39 10.46 20.17
CA LEU A 177 8.63 10.98 21.52
C LEU A 177 7.41 10.92 22.44
N SER A 178 6.20 10.70 21.90
CA SER A 178 4.98 10.73 22.70
C SER A 178 4.93 9.57 23.68
N SER A 179 4.73 9.88 24.96
CA SER A 179 4.32 8.92 25.99
C SER A 179 2.80 8.79 26.10
N GLU A 180 2.04 9.56 25.33
CA GLU A 180 0.58 9.60 25.35
C GLU A 180 0.00 9.04 24.04
N GLU A 181 -0.83 8.00 24.17
CA GLU A 181 -1.44 7.29 23.04
C GLU A 181 -2.27 8.23 22.16
N SER A 182 -3.12 9.04 22.79
CA SER A 182 -3.99 9.99 22.08
C SER A 182 -3.26 11.05 21.25
N LEU A 183 -2.01 11.40 21.59
CA LEU A 183 -1.18 12.31 20.79
C LEU A 183 -0.52 11.58 19.63
N ALA A 184 -0.10 10.34 19.86
CA ALA A 184 0.49 9.51 18.84
C ALA A 184 -0.54 9.15 17.76
N ASP A 185 -1.76 8.77 18.15
CA ASP A 185 -2.87 8.51 17.23
C ASP A 185 -3.22 9.74 16.38
N ALA A 186 -3.31 10.91 17.01
CA ALA A 186 -3.56 12.16 16.30
C ALA A 186 -2.45 12.45 15.27
N SER A 187 -1.19 12.17 15.62
CA SER A 187 -0.05 12.37 14.74
C SER A 187 -0.06 11.40 13.56
N LEU A 188 -0.37 10.13 13.83
CA LEU A 188 -0.50 9.11 12.78
C LEU A 188 -1.64 9.44 11.81
N ALA A 189 -2.79 9.90 12.32
CA ALA A 189 -3.92 10.33 11.51
C ALA A 189 -3.56 11.55 10.63
N ALA A 190 -2.87 12.55 11.21
CA ALA A 190 -2.40 13.71 10.46
C ALA A 190 -1.41 13.30 9.35
N LEU A 191 -0.46 12.40 9.63
CA LEU A 191 0.47 11.86 8.62
C LEU A 191 -0.25 11.16 7.47
N GLY A 192 -1.31 10.40 7.74
CA GLY A 192 -2.13 9.79 6.70
C GLY A 192 -2.86 10.82 5.83
N ALA A 193 -3.32 11.93 6.42
CA ALA A 193 -4.05 12.97 5.71
C ALA A 193 -3.16 13.83 4.79
N ILE A 194 -1.94 14.15 5.23
CA ILE A 194 -1.04 15.05 4.50
C ILE A 194 0.10 14.34 3.76
N GLY A 195 0.36 13.08 4.09
CA GLY A 195 1.43 12.29 3.50
C GLY A 195 1.20 12.13 2.01
N ARG A 196 1.94 12.88 1.20
CA ARG A 196 2.03 12.66 -0.24
C ARG A 196 3.49 12.42 -0.56
N GLY A 197 3.91 11.16 -0.60
CA GLY A 197 5.28 10.79 -0.96
C GLY A 197 5.96 9.83 0.01
N THR A 198 7.23 9.56 -0.30
CA THR A 198 8.03 8.48 0.31
C THR A 198 8.60 8.82 1.69
N SER A 199 8.68 10.10 2.07
CA SER A 199 9.28 10.55 3.34
C SER A 199 8.46 10.13 4.57
N ALA A 200 7.15 10.40 4.55
CA ALA A 200 6.23 9.99 5.60
C ALA A 200 6.20 8.46 5.74
N ALA A 201 6.11 7.74 4.61
CA ALA A 201 6.14 6.28 4.59
C ALA A 201 7.46 5.73 5.12
N ALA A 202 8.61 6.24 4.68
CA ALA A 202 9.93 5.80 5.16
C ALA A 202 10.11 6.07 6.66
N GLY A 203 9.63 7.23 7.14
CA GLY A 203 9.65 7.56 8.56
C GLY A 203 8.79 6.62 9.40
N LEU A 204 7.58 6.30 8.92
CA LEU A 204 6.69 5.33 9.57
C LEU A 204 7.25 3.92 9.53
N GLU A 205 7.83 3.49 8.40
CA GLU A 205 8.48 2.18 8.27
C GLU A 205 9.62 2.04 9.29
N ALA A 206 10.45 3.06 9.45
CA ALA A 206 11.55 3.07 10.41
C ALA A 206 11.09 3.09 11.89
N LEU A 207 9.88 3.59 12.15
CA LEU A 207 9.32 3.68 13.50
C LEU A 207 8.43 2.50 13.88
N ALA A 208 7.83 1.80 12.90
CA ALA A 208 6.73 0.85 13.11
C ALA A 208 6.92 -0.06 14.32
N TRP A 209 8.07 -0.75 14.43
CA TRP A 209 8.35 -1.69 15.52
C TRP A 209 8.97 -1.09 16.78
N THR A 210 9.26 0.21 16.77
CA THR A 210 9.75 0.96 17.93
C THR A 210 8.62 1.64 18.71
N LEU A 211 7.42 1.71 18.13
CA LEU A 211 6.26 2.31 18.75
C LEU A 211 5.77 1.46 19.92
N PRO A 212 5.32 2.09 21.03
CA PRO A 212 5.09 1.38 22.30
C PRO A 212 3.80 0.54 22.32
N TRP A 213 2.79 0.88 21.50
CA TRP A 213 1.48 0.23 21.52
C TRP A 213 1.23 -0.58 20.24
N PRO A 214 0.81 -1.86 20.35
CA PRO A 214 0.55 -2.71 19.19
C PRO A 214 -0.42 -2.12 18.15
N GLU A 215 -1.47 -1.42 18.58
CA GLU A 215 -2.41 -0.79 17.66
C GLU A 215 -1.78 0.36 16.88
N LEU A 216 -0.87 1.11 17.52
CA LEU A 216 -0.11 2.16 16.84
C LEU A 216 0.92 1.57 15.87
N GLN A 217 1.54 0.41 16.20
CA GLN A 217 2.41 -0.32 15.27
C GLN A 217 1.63 -0.75 14.02
N ARG A 218 0.44 -1.36 14.22
CA ARG A 218 -0.46 -1.76 13.12
C ARG A 218 -0.91 -0.58 12.28
N GLY A 219 -1.33 0.50 12.93
CA GLY A 219 -1.73 1.74 12.26
C GLY A 219 -0.58 2.33 11.44
N ALA A 220 0.65 2.34 11.96
CA ALA A 220 1.82 2.77 11.19
C ALA A 220 2.04 1.92 9.94
N CYS A 221 1.97 0.58 10.05
CA CYS A 221 2.08 -0.31 8.89
C CYS A 221 0.97 -0.09 7.86
N GLN A 222 -0.27 0.13 8.29
CA GLN A 222 -1.38 0.46 7.37
C GLN A 222 -1.12 1.77 6.63
N ARG A 223 -0.68 2.82 7.34
CA ARG A 223 -0.34 4.09 6.71
C ARG A 223 0.82 3.96 5.72
N VAL A 224 1.82 3.12 5.99
CA VAL A 224 2.88 2.84 5.00
C VAL A 224 2.31 2.27 3.70
N VAL A 225 1.38 1.33 3.79
CA VAL A 225 0.72 0.72 2.61
C VAL A 225 -0.10 1.76 1.84
N GLU A 226 -0.93 2.53 2.54
CA GLU A 226 -1.76 3.58 1.93
C GLU A 226 -0.94 4.65 1.22
N LEU A 227 0.19 5.07 1.81
CA LEU A 227 1.04 6.13 1.27
C LEU A 227 1.87 5.71 0.06
N LEU A 228 2.25 4.42 -0.03
CA LEU A 228 3.14 3.92 -1.08
C LEU A 228 2.40 3.34 -2.29
N ALA A 229 1.09 3.08 -2.20
CA ALA A 229 0.27 2.52 -3.28
C ALA A 229 0.96 1.33 -3.98
N ARG A 230 1.54 1.54 -5.18
CA ARG A 230 2.23 0.48 -5.96
C ARG A 230 3.48 -0.08 -5.28
N ASP A 231 4.19 0.72 -4.50
CA ASP A 231 5.42 0.29 -3.79
C ASP A 231 5.13 -0.35 -2.42
N ALA A 232 3.85 -0.48 -2.04
CA ALA A 232 3.44 -0.97 -0.74
C ALA A 232 3.97 -2.38 -0.43
N ASN A 233 3.90 -3.31 -1.39
CA ASN A 233 4.37 -4.68 -1.19
C ASN A 233 5.87 -4.78 -0.91
N ALA A 234 6.68 -3.89 -1.51
CA ALA A 234 8.11 -3.83 -1.23
C ALA A 234 8.41 -3.38 0.21
N ALA A 235 7.62 -2.43 0.73
CA ALA A 235 7.70 -2.01 2.13
C ALA A 235 7.19 -3.09 3.08
N LEU A 236 6.08 -3.76 2.73
CA LEU A 236 5.56 -4.90 3.49
C LEU A 236 6.59 -6.01 3.63
N LEU A 237 7.34 -6.32 2.58
CA LEU A 237 8.41 -7.32 2.66
C LEU A 237 9.51 -6.94 3.68
N ARG A 238 9.90 -5.66 3.75
CA ARG A 238 10.89 -5.16 4.72
C ARG A 238 10.34 -5.15 6.15
N LEU A 239 9.09 -4.72 6.32
CA LEU A 239 8.38 -4.76 7.60
C LEU A 239 8.22 -6.20 8.10
N LEU A 240 7.90 -7.14 7.20
CA LEU A 240 7.73 -8.56 7.52
C LEU A 240 9.05 -9.18 8.01
N GLY A 241 10.17 -8.82 7.39
CA GLY A 241 11.50 -9.27 7.79
C GLY A 241 11.99 -8.71 9.12
N SER A 242 11.39 -7.62 9.61
CA SER A 242 11.76 -6.95 10.87
C SER A 242 10.69 -7.07 11.97
N ALA A 243 9.57 -7.73 11.68
CA ALA A 243 8.43 -7.84 12.58
C ALA A 243 8.80 -8.55 13.90
N PRO A 244 8.33 -8.04 15.05
CA PRO A 244 8.78 -8.50 16.37
C PRO A 244 8.26 -9.89 16.75
N ASP A 245 7.07 -10.25 16.26
CA ASP A 245 6.38 -11.47 16.65
C ASP A 245 5.49 -12.02 15.52
N THR A 246 4.93 -13.20 15.75
CA THR A 246 4.06 -13.91 14.82
C THR A 246 2.77 -13.16 14.49
N ALA A 247 2.18 -12.45 15.46
CA ALA A 247 0.94 -11.72 15.26
C ALA A 247 1.14 -10.53 14.31
N ALA A 248 2.26 -9.81 14.46
CA ALA A 248 2.67 -8.75 13.54
C ALA A 248 2.91 -9.28 12.12
N ARG A 249 3.55 -10.45 11.97
CA ARG A 249 3.77 -11.08 10.66
C ARG A 249 2.47 -11.50 9.97
N GLN A 250 1.53 -12.10 10.71
CA GLN A 250 0.21 -12.46 10.18
C GLN A 250 -0.57 -11.22 9.74
N PHE A 251 -0.54 -10.16 10.55
CA PHE A 251 -1.17 -8.89 10.22
C PHE A 251 -0.63 -8.31 8.90
N LEU A 252 0.69 -8.28 8.72
CA LEU A 252 1.32 -7.78 7.50
C LEU A 252 0.98 -8.59 6.25
N VAL A 253 0.85 -9.92 6.37
CA VAL A 253 0.42 -10.78 5.27
C VAL A 253 -1.00 -10.41 4.80
N GLY A 254 -1.87 -9.98 5.72
CA GLY A 254 -3.20 -9.49 5.40
C GLY A 254 -3.23 -8.13 4.69
N LEU A 255 -2.12 -7.38 4.66
CA LEU A 255 -2.04 -6.06 4.02
C LEU A 255 -1.53 -6.09 2.57
N VAL A 256 -1.15 -7.26 2.06
CA VAL A 256 -0.61 -7.41 0.69
C VAL A 256 -1.62 -6.86 -0.33
N GLN A 257 -1.11 -6.14 -1.33
CA GLN A 257 -1.92 -5.53 -2.38
C GLN A 257 -1.73 -6.29 -3.70
N ALA A 258 -2.77 -6.39 -4.55
CA ALA A 258 -2.63 -7.05 -5.86
C ALA A 258 -2.29 -6.11 -7.02
N ASP A 259 -1.95 -4.85 -6.73
CA ASP A 259 -1.56 -3.85 -7.76
C ASP A 259 -0.20 -4.17 -8.41
N ASP A 260 0.68 -4.83 -7.67
CA ASP A 260 1.95 -5.38 -8.15
C ASP A 260 2.06 -6.85 -7.71
N LEU A 261 1.71 -7.76 -8.64
CA LEU A 261 1.68 -9.20 -8.40
C LEU A 261 3.08 -9.81 -8.22
N ASP A 262 4.13 -9.22 -8.78
CA ASP A 262 5.50 -9.71 -8.65
C ASP A 262 6.04 -9.37 -7.25
N ALA A 263 5.77 -8.16 -6.77
CA ALA A 263 6.07 -7.76 -5.40
C ALA A 263 5.21 -8.53 -4.38
N ALA A 264 3.92 -8.75 -4.67
CA ALA A 264 3.04 -9.57 -3.83
C ALA A 264 3.57 -11.01 -3.72
N LEU A 265 3.97 -11.62 -4.84
CA LEU A 265 4.57 -12.95 -4.87
C LEU A 265 5.84 -13.00 -4.02
N SER A 266 6.67 -11.95 -4.02
CA SER A 266 7.87 -11.86 -3.18
C SER A 266 7.53 -11.91 -1.68
N VAL A 267 6.45 -11.23 -1.25
CA VAL A 267 5.95 -11.30 0.13
C VAL A 267 5.49 -12.72 0.49
N PHE A 268 4.70 -13.36 -0.39
CA PHE A 268 4.24 -14.73 -0.14
C PHE A 268 5.36 -15.76 -0.14
N GLN A 269 6.37 -15.61 -1.00
CA GLN A 269 7.56 -16.44 -1.00
C GLN A 269 8.29 -16.33 0.34
N TYR A 270 8.47 -15.12 0.87
CA TYR A 270 9.07 -14.92 2.19
C TYR A 270 8.20 -15.58 3.28
N ALA A 271 6.90 -15.28 3.31
CA ALA A 271 5.96 -15.81 4.29
C ALA A 271 5.91 -17.34 4.32
N SER A 272 6.06 -17.99 3.17
CA SER A 272 6.06 -19.46 3.04
C SER A 272 7.23 -20.17 3.74
N ASN A 273 8.24 -19.42 4.22
CA ASN A 273 9.39 -19.97 4.95
C ASN A 273 9.37 -19.64 6.45
N LEU A 274 8.32 -18.97 6.93
CA LEU A 274 8.16 -18.57 8.34
C LEU A 274 7.46 -19.65 9.17
N GLU A 275 7.15 -19.35 10.43
CA GLU A 275 6.39 -20.20 11.34
C GLU A 275 4.98 -20.54 10.81
N GLN A 276 4.42 -21.66 11.27
CA GLN A 276 3.17 -22.22 10.73
C GLN A 276 2.01 -21.21 10.71
N PRO A 277 1.76 -20.39 11.75
CA PRO A 277 0.64 -19.45 11.72
C PRO A 277 0.75 -18.40 10.60
N VAL A 278 1.97 -17.99 10.24
CA VAL A 278 2.21 -17.05 9.14
C VAL A 278 2.05 -17.75 7.79
N ARG A 279 2.57 -18.97 7.66
CA ARG A 279 2.37 -19.79 6.46
C ARG A 279 0.89 -20.05 6.19
N LEU A 280 0.12 -20.35 7.23
CA LEU A 280 -1.32 -20.56 7.13
C LEU A 280 -2.04 -19.29 6.68
N ALA A 281 -1.76 -18.15 7.31
CA ALA A 281 -2.34 -16.86 6.91
C ALA A 281 -2.05 -16.53 5.43
N ALA A 282 -0.81 -16.75 4.98
CA ALA A 282 -0.43 -16.54 3.59
C ALA A 282 -1.12 -17.52 2.63
N ALA A 283 -1.20 -18.80 3.00
CA ALA A 283 -1.87 -19.82 2.19
C ALA A 283 -3.38 -19.58 2.03
N GLN A 284 -4.02 -18.96 3.02
CA GLN A 284 -5.44 -18.64 2.99
C GLN A 284 -5.79 -17.53 1.99
N VAL A 285 -4.90 -16.56 1.77
CA VAL A 285 -5.18 -15.38 0.94
C VAL A 285 -4.53 -15.43 -0.44
N ILE A 286 -3.43 -16.18 -0.63
CA ILE A 286 -2.65 -16.17 -1.88
C ILE A 286 -3.46 -16.58 -3.12
N GLY A 287 -4.54 -17.37 -2.93
CA GLY A 287 -5.44 -17.78 -4.00
C GLY A 287 -6.11 -16.61 -4.74
N GLU A 288 -6.26 -15.46 -4.08
CA GLU A 288 -6.89 -14.25 -4.65
C GLU A 288 -6.00 -13.52 -5.66
N TYR A 289 -4.70 -13.77 -5.66
CA TYR A 289 -3.70 -13.06 -6.47
C TYR A 289 -3.41 -13.83 -7.75
N ARG A 290 -4.09 -13.49 -8.85
CA ARG A 290 -4.08 -14.31 -10.07
C ARG A 290 -2.91 -14.00 -11.00
N SER A 291 -1.95 -14.92 -11.10
CA SER A 291 -0.91 -14.92 -12.14
C SER A 291 -0.35 -16.33 -12.38
N ASP A 292 0.23 -16.57 -13.56
CA ASP A 292 0.92 -17.84 -13.85
C ASP A 292 2.05 -18.12 -12.84
N ALA A 293 2.77 -17.08 -12.44
CA ALA A 293 3.87 -17.18 -11.47
C ALA A 293 3.37 -17.57 -10.08
N ILE A 294 2.25 -16.99 -9.63
CA ILE A 294 1.62 -17.31 -8.34
C ILE A 294 1.03 -18.71 -8.36
N ARG A 295 0.33 -19.11 -9.43
CA ARG A 295 -0.17 -20.48 -9.62
C ARG A 295 0.95 -21.50 -9.50
N ALA A 296 2.02 -21.30 -10.27
CA ALA A 296 3.18 -22.19 -10.24
C ALA A 296 3.87 -22.20 -8.86
N PHE A 297 3.87 -21.08 -8.13
CA PHE A 297 4.39 -21.02 -6.78
C PHE A 297 3.53 -21.80 -5.77
N ILE A 298 2.20 -21.66 -5.83
CA ILE A 298 1.27 -22.42 -4.97
C ILE A 298 1.50 -23.92 -5.16
N ASP A 299 1.64 -24.40 -6.40
CA ASP A 299 1.92 -25.81 -6.69
C ASP A 299 3.23 -26.28 -6.03
N ARG A 300 4.31 -25.50 -6.18
CA ARG A 300 5.62 -25.80 -5.56
C ARG A 300 5.58 -25.72 -4.04
N TRP A 301 4.79 -24.82 -3.47
CA TRP A 301 4.62 -24.69 -2.03
C TRP A 301 3.85 -25.87 -1.46
N ARG A 302 2.71 -26.22 -2.04
CA ARG A 302 1.90 -27.33 -1.57
C ARG A 302 2.65 -28.67 -1.62
N ALA A 303 3.48 -28.88 -2.64
CA ALA A 303 4.30 -30.08 -2.79
C ALA A 303 5.35 -30.27 -1.68
N ARG A 304 5.87 -29.17 -1.09
CA ARG A 304 6.88 -29.22 -0.01
C ARG A 304 6.30 -29.02 1.39
N GLU A 305 5.08 -28.49 1.51
CA GLU A 305 4.46 -28.18 2.80
C GLU A 305 4.14 -29.47 3.56
N THR A 306 4.54 -29.51 4.83
CA THR A 306 4.38 -30.68 5.71
C THR A 306 3.16 -30.55 6.61
N ASP A 307 2.76 -29.33 6.94
CA ASP A 307 1.60 -29.05 7.80
C ASP A 307 0.27 -29.32 7.07
N PRO A 308 -0.66 -30.11 7.66
CA PRO A 308 -1.91 -30.47 6.99
C PRO A 308 -2.84 -29.27 6.78
N GLU A 309 -2.93 -28.33 7.72
CA GLU A 309 -3.82 -27.16 7.62
C GLU A 309 -3.33 -26.22 6.51
N VAL A 310 -2.02 -25.94 6.47
CA VAL A 310 -1.44 -25.13 5.40
C VAL A 310 -1.62 -25.81 4.04
N ARG A 311 -1.44 -27.14 3.96
CA ARG A 311 -1.61 -27.89 2.70
C ARG A 311 -3.07 -27.90 2.20
N GLU A 312 -4.03 -27.89 3.12
CA GLU A 312 -5.46 -27.75 2.80
C GLU A 312 -5.76 -26.35 2.27
N ALA A 313 -5.31 -25.30 2.96
CA ALA A 313 -5.47 -23.91 2.50
C ALA A 313 -4.85 -23.69 1.11
N LEU A 314 -3.66 -24.25 0.85
CA LEU A 314 -3.04 -24.22 -0.48
C LEU A 314 -3.85 -25.00 -1.53
N GLY A 315 -4.56 -26.07 -1.15
CA GLY A 315 -5.49 -26.77 -2.04
C GLY A 315 -6.67 -25.89 -2.45
N VAL A 316 -7.23 -25.11 -1.51
CA VAL A 316 -8.26 -24.10 -1.80
C VAL A 316 -7.70 -23.01 -2.70
N ALA A 317 -6.47 -22.55 -2.46
CA ALA A 317 -5.79 -21.58 -3.31
C ALA A 317 -5.57 -22.10 -4.75
N GLN A 318 -5.17 -23.37 -4.92
CA GLN A 318 -5.06 -24.02 -6.24
C GLN A 318 -6.40 -24.04 -6.98
N GLN A 319 -7.48 -24.41 -6.28
CA GLN A 319 -8.83 -24.41 -6.86
C GLN A 319 -9.24 -23.00 -7.27
N THR A 320 -8.99 -22.01 -6.41
CA THR A 320 -9.29 -20.60 -6.68
C THR A 320 -8.55 -20.10 -7.91
N GLN A 321 -7.27 -20.44 -8.07
CA GLN A 321 -6.49 -20.07 -9.26
C GLN A 321 -6.93 -20.76 -10.55
N SER A 322 -7.57 -21.93 -10.44
CA SER A 322 -8.02 -22.73 -11.59
C SER A 322 -9.42 -22.37 -12.04
N THR A 323 -10.23 -21.71 -11.20
CA THR A 323 -11.58 -21.26 -11.55
C THR A 323 -11.52 -19.89 -12.20
N VAL A 324 -12.20 -19.68 -13.31
CA VAL A 324 -12.41 -18.33 -13.85
C VAL A 324 -13.39 -17.60 -12.93
N PRO A 325 -13.10 -16.38 -12.43
CA PRO A 325 -14.02 -15.70 -11.52
C PRO A 325 -15.37 -15.45 -12.20
N ALA A 326 -16.45 -15.63 -11.44
CA ALA A 326 -17.79 -15.38 -11.93
C ALA A 326 -17.93 -13.93 -12.41
N TRP A 327 -18.52 -13.73 -13.59
CA TRP A 327 -18.71 -12.41 -14.19
C TRP A 327 -17.43 -11.61 -14.48
N SER A 328 -16.29 -12.28 -14.65
CA SER A 328 -15.04 -11.65 -15.07
C SER A 328 -14.92 -11.56 -16.59
N ALA A 329 -13.99 -10.74 -17.10
CA ALA A 329 -13.81 -10.60 -18.54
C ALA A 329 -13.33 -11.90 -19.20
N GLU A 330 -12.54 -12.70 -18.47
CA GLU A 330 -12.02 -13.99 -18.88
C GLU A 330 -13.11 -15.02 -19.18
N GLN A 331 -14.35 -14.80 -18.72
CA GLN A 331 -15.49 -15.62 -19.11
C GLN A 331 -15.78 -15.53 -20.62
N MET A 332 -15.43 -14.42 -21.28
CA MET A 332 -15.61 -14.26 -22.74
C MET A 332 -14.62 -15.06 -23.61
N VAL A 333 -13.69 -15.81 -23.00
CA VAL A 333 -12.67 -16.57 -23.70
C VAL A 333 -13.20 -17.95 -24.09
N GLY A 334 -13.12 -18.27 -25.38
CA GLY A 334 -13.59 -19.54 -25.94
C GLY A 334 -15.01 -19.47 -26.50
N PRO A 335 -15.61 -20.65 -26.80
CA PRO A 335 -16.99 -20.75 -27.24
C PRO A 335 -17.98 -20.47 -26.09
N PRO A 336 -19.23 -20.07 -26.39
CA PRO A 336 -20.26 -19.80 -25.38
C PRO A 336 -20.54 -21.03 -24.51
N ASP A 337 -20.59 -20.86 -23.19
CA ASP A 337 -20.88 -21.93 -22.23
C ASP A 337 -21.87 -21.53 -21.12
N SER A 338 -22.48 -20.34 -21.26
CA SER A 338 -23.55 -19.82 -20.42
C SER A 338 -24.94 -20.35 -20.82
N ASP A 339 -25.87 -20.28 -19.87
CA ASP A 339 -27.31 -20.38 -20.12
C ASP A 339 -27.81 -18.99 -20.55
N PRO A 340 -28.17 -18.77 -21.82
CA PRO A 340 -28.44 -17.43 -22.34
C PRO A 340 -29.68 -16.77 -21.73
N MET A 341 -30.60 -17.53 -21.13
CA MET A 341 -31.91 -17.03 -20.70
C MET A 341 -31.94 -16.51 -19.25
N ARG A 342 -30.78 -16.37 -18.60
CA ARG A 342 -30.69 -15.91 -17.20
C ARG A 342 -29.33 -15.27 -16.92
N ASP A 343 -29.26 -14.50 -15.83
CA ASP A 343 -27.99 -14.13 -15.17
C ASP A 343 -27.14 -15.38 -14.95
N ASN A 344 -25.93 -15.38 -15.53
CA ASN A 344 -25.04 -16.52 -15.47
C ASN A 344 -23.60 -16.11 -15.09
N PRO A 345 -23.00 -16.72 -14.04
CA PRO A 345 -21.62 -16.43 -13.65
C PRO A 345 -20.57 -16.78 -14.71
N LYS A 346 -20.96 -17.49 -15.78
CA LYS A 346 -20.12 -17.85 -16.91
C LYS A 346 -20.12 -16.85 -18.07
N ALA A 347 -20.82 -15.72 -17.95
CA ALA A 347 -20.70 -14.59 -18.87
C ALA A 347 -19.99 -13.43 -18.18
N TRP A 348 -19.35 -12.52 -18.91
CA TRP A 348 -18.84 -11.26 -18.34
C TRP A 348 -20.00 -10.32 -18.00
N ALA A 349 -19.89 -9.56 -16.90
CA ALA A 349 -20.76 -8.42 -16.61
C ALA A 349 -19.94 -7.24 -16.06
N SER A 350 -20.39 -6.01 -16.29
CA SER A 350 -19.79 -4.79 -15.70
C SER A 350 -19.86 -4.79 -14.16
N SER A 351 -19.05 -3.94 -13.50
CA SER A 351 -18.99 -3.94 -12.02
C SER A 351 -20.30 -3.55 -11.33
N GLY A 352 -21.18 -2.85 -12.03
CA GLY A 352 -22.55 -2.53 -11.65
C GLY A 352 -23.47 -2.56 -12.86
N ALA A 353 -24.77 -2.55 -12.61
CA ALA A 353 -25.79 -2.32 -13.64
C ALA A 353 -25.78 -0.85 -14.06
N ASP A 354 -26.22 -0.57 -15.29
CA ASP A 354 -26.53 0.78 -15.78
C ASP A 354 -25.37 1.78 -15.50
N MET A 355 -24.15 1.44 -15.94
CA MET A 355 -22.93 2.21 -15.73
C MET A 355 -22.57 3.12 -16.92
N GLY A 356 -23.54 3.43 -17.78
CA GLY A 356 -23.31 4.14 -19.04
C GLY A 356 -22.33 3.41 -19.96
N MET A 357 -21.37 4.16 -20.51
CA MET A 357 -20.41 3.65 -21.49
C MET A 357 -19.36 2.73 -20.86
N GLN A 358 -19.35 1.47 -21.30
CA GLN A 358 -18.39 0.44 -20.94
C GLN A 358 -17.65 -0.07 -22.19
N TRP A 359 -16.54 -0.76 -22.01
CA TRP A 359 -15.83 -1.40 -23.10
C TRP A 359 -15.35 -2.79 -22.72
N ILE A 360 -15.31 -3.69 -23.71
CA ILE A 360 -14.57 -4.94 -23.65
C ILE A 360 -13.54 -4.97 -24.76
N GLN A 361 -12.41 -5.64 -24.51
CA GLN A 361 -11.36 -5.84 -25.49
C GLN A 361 -10.96 -7.31 -25.51
N LEU A 362 -10.87 -7.87 -26.70
CA LEU A 362 -10.68 -9.29 -26.94
C LEU A 362 -9.47 -9.49 -27.85
N GLY A 363 -8.67 -10.52 -27.58
CA GLY A 363 -7.55 -10.93 -28.42
C GLY A 363 -7.78 -12.31 -29.05
N TYR A 364 -7.26 -12.51 -30.26
CA TYR A 364 -7.41 -13.75 -31.03
C TYR A 364 -6.04 -14.34 -31.37
N ALA A 365 -5.78 -15.56 -30.90
CA ALA A 365 -4.53 -16.29 -31.13
C ALA A 365 -4.28 -16.61 -32.61
N SER A 366 -5.36 -16.72 -33.40
CA SER A 366 -5.32 -16.95 -34.84
C SER A 366 -6.02 -15.80 -35.57
N PRO A 367 -5.33 -14.67 -35.82
CA PRO A 367 -5.90 -13.55 -36.57
C PRO A 367 -6.39 -13.97 -37.94
N LEU A 368 -7.58 -13.53 -38.35
CA LEU A 368 -8.18 -13.86 -39.66
C LEU A 368 -8.78 -12.64 -40.33
N ARG A 369 -9.00 -12.71 -41.65
CA ARG A 369 -9.79 -11.69 -42.37
C ARG A 369 -11.24 -11.89 -42.01
N ALA A 370 -11.84 -10.95 -41.29
CA ALA A 370 -13.19 -11.09 -40.79
C ALA A 370 -14.20 -10.57 -41.82
N SER A 371 -15.38 -11.18 -41.87
CA SER A 371 -16.56 -10.69 -42.59
C SER A 371 -17.79 -10.60 -41.68
N ALA A 372 -17.70 -11.14 -40.45
CA ALA A 372 -18.68 -10.89 -39.42
C ALA A 372 -18.08 -11.03 -38.01
N VAL A 373 -18.74 -10.41 -37.03
CA VAL A 373 -18.55 -10.62 -35.59
C VAL A 373 -19.87 -11.13 -35.02
N ARG A 374 -19.83 -12.18 -34.20
CA ARG A 374 -21.00 -12.69 -33.47
C ARG A 374 -20.78 -12.49 -31.97
N ILE A 375 -21.66 -11.71 -31.34
CA ILE A 375 -21.61 -11.37 -29.92
C ILE A 375 -22.72 -12.14 -29.22
N PHE A 376 -22.38 -12.96 -28.23
CA PHE A 376 -23.32 -13.80 -27.51
C PHE A 376 -23.76 -13.06 -26.25
N GLU A 377 -24.93 -12.43 -26.31
CA GLU A 377 -25.49 -11.60 -25.24
C GLU A 377 -26.43 -12.42 -24.36
N VAL A 378 -26.23 -12.29 -23.05
CA VAL A 378 -26.92 -13.03 -21.98
C VAL A 378 -27.60 -12.03 -21.04
N ASN A 379 -28.60 -12.50 -20.30
CA ASN A 379 -29.36 -11.75 -19.29
C ASN A 379 -30.08 -10.50 -19.83
N VAL A 380 -29.38 -9.37 -20.00
CA VAL A 380 -29.88 -8.14 -20.64
C VAL A 380 -29.09 -7.85 -21.92
N ALA A 381 -29.75 -7.94 -23.08
CA ALA A 381 -29.15 -7.67 -24.39
C ALA A 381 -29.44 -6.25 -24.89
N GLY A 382 -28.84 -5.85 -26.01
CA GLY A 382 -29.15 -4.59 -26.70
C GLY A 382 -28.22 -3.42 -26.35
N ALA A 383 -27.11 -3.70 -25.67
CA ALA A 383 -26.20 -2.65 -25.19
C ALA A 383 -25.06 -2.31 -26.15
N VAL A 384 -24.81 -3.11 -27.20
CA VAL A 384 -23.67 -2.87 -28.09
C VAL A 384 -23.89 -1.62 -28.94
N VAL A 385 -22.91 -0.71 -28.96
CA VAL A 385 -22.98 0.56 -29.71
C VAL A 385 -21.90 0.72 -30.77
N GLU A 386 -20.77 0.04 -30.62
CA GLU A 386 -19.69 0.07 -31.60
C GLU A 386 -18.85 -1.21 -31.54
N VAL A 387 -18.41 -1.69 -32.71
CA VAL A 387 -17.46 -2.80 -32.86
C VAL A 387 -16.27 -2.31 -33.66
N ILE A 388 -15.09 -2.35 -33.04
CA ILE A 388 -13.83 -1.86 -33.58
C ILE A 388 -12.86 -3.04 -33.71
N ALA A 389 -12.33 -3.28 -34.92
CA ALA A 389 -11.24 -4.22 -35.13
C ALA A 389 -9.88 -3.60 -34.77
N ILE A 390 -9.00 -4.42 -34.23
CA ILE A 390 -7.57 -4.15 -34.04
C ILE A 390 -6.84 -5.11 -34.98
N ASP A 391 -6.00 -4.58 -35.87
CA ASP A 391 -5.20 -5.40 -36.79
C ASP A 391 -3.89 -5.89 -36.18
N GLU A 392 -3.13 -6.70 -36.92
CA GLU A 392 -1.84 -7.26 -36.46
C GLU A 392 -0.76 -6.19 -36.19
N ASN A 393 -0.92 -4.97 -36.70
CA ASN A 393 -0.03 -3.84 -36.44
C ASN A 393 -0.53 -2.95 -35.29
N GLY A 394 -1.68 -3.29 -34.69
CA GLY A 394 -2.32 -2.52 -33.63
C GLY A 394 -3.14 -1.33 -34.13
N ALA A 395 -3.34 -1.16 -35.43
CA ALA A 395 -4.21 -0.10 -35.94
C ALA A 395 -5.69 -0.49 -35.76
N THR A 396 -6.51 0.51 -35.44
CA THR A 396 -7.94 0.34 -35.17
C THR A 396 -8.80 0.70 -36.37
N HIS A 397 -9.88 -0.07 -36.58
CA HIS A 397 -10.79 0.09 -37.71
C HIS A 397 -12.23 -0.13 -37.23
N THR A 398 -13.10 0.87 -37.31
CA THR A 398 -14.53 0.70 -36.97
C THR A 398 -15.20 -0.23 -38.00
N LEU A 399 -15.69 -1.37 -37.54
CA LEU A 399 -16.42 -2.34 -38.35
C LEU A 399 -17.91 -2.02 -38.39
N TRP A 400 -18.44 -1.52 -37.27
CA TRP A 400 -19.85 -1.19 -37.11
C TRP A 400 -20.06 -0.17 -36.00
N SER A 401 -21.05 0.70 -36.17
CA SER A 401 -21.56 1.59 -35.13
C SER A 401 -23.08 1.72 -35.30
N GLY A 402 -23.81 1.79 -34.18
CA GLY A 402 -25.26 1.94 -34.25
C GLY A 402 -26.01 1.53 -33.00
N VAL A 403 -27.17 0.93 -33.22
CA VAL A 403 -28.04 0.39 -32.19
C VAL A 403 -28.13 -1.11 -32.39
N ASP A 404 -27.73 -1.85 -31.38
CA ASP A 404 -27.94 -3.28 -31.28
C ASP A 404 -29.45 -3.58 -31.27
N PRO A 405 -29.95 -4.39 -32.22
CA PRO A 405 -31.37 -4.65 -32.38
C PRO A 405 -31.91 -5.69 -31.38
N LEU A 406 -31.08 -6.32 -30.56
CA LEU A 406 -31.54 -7.30 -29.59
C LEU A 406 -32.37 -6.65 -28.48
N HIS A 407 -33.48 -7.31 -28.13
CA HIS A 407 -34.34 -6.94 -26.99
C HIS A 407 -34.44 -8.04 -25.93
N THR A 408 -33.91 -9.22 -26.25
CA THR A 408 -33.82 -10.40 -25.39
C THR A 408 -32.48 -11.08 -25.64
N PRO A 409 -31.95 -11.86 -24.69
CA PRO A 409 -30.72 -12.61 -24.90
C PRO A 409 -30.67 -13.38 -26.21
N GLY A 410 -29.49 -13.42 -26.84
CA GLY A 410 -29.34 -13.92 -28.20
C GLY A 410 -27.94 -13.67 -28.77
N VAL A 411 -27.82 -13.87 -30.08
CA VAL A 411 -26.56 -13.64 -30.79
C VAL A 411 -26.73 -12.41 -31.68
N PHE A 412 -26.00 -11.34 -31.37
CA PHE A 412 -25.93 -10.18 -32.22
C PHE A 412 -24.84 -10.40 -33.28
N GLU A 413 -25.25 -10.54 -34.54
CA GLU A 413 -24.34 -10.71 -35.66
C GLU A 413 -24.17 -9.40 -36.44
N VAL A 414 -22.92 -8.94 -36.49
CA VAL A 414 -22.51 -7.76 -37.24
C VAL A 414 -21.78 -8.23 -38.50
N SER A 415 -22.41 -8.07 -39.67
CA SER A 415 -21.83 -8.44 -40.97
C SER A 415 -21.26 -7.22 -41.70
N PHE A 416 -20.13 -7.40 -42.40
CA PHE A 416 -19.44 -6.36 -43.18
C PHE A 416 -18.65 -6.98 -44.34
N PRO A 417 -18.23 -6.20 -45.36
CA PRO A 417 -17.31 -6.69 -46.38
C PRO A 417 -16.03 -7.26 -45.75
N ALA A 418 -15.54 -8.38 -46.28
CA ALA A 418 -14.36 -9.04 -45.73
C ALA A 418 -13.18 -8.06 -45.62
N THR A 419 -12.52 -8.03 -44.45
CA THR A 419 -11.45 -7.09 -44.16
C THR A 419 -10.22 -7.32 -45.05
N SER A 420 -9.59 -6.21 -45.46
CA SER A 420 -8.33 -6.23 -46.21
C SER A 420 -7.11 -6.52 -45.33
N TYR A 421 -7.29 -6.59 -44.02
CA TYR A 421 -6.31 -6.93 -42.99
C TYR A 421 -6.81 -8.11 -42.14
N ARG A 422 -5.91 -8.76 -41.40
CA ARG A 422 -6.27 -9.76 -40.39
C ARG A 422 -6.60 -9.05 -39.07
N VAL A 423 -7.68 -9.47 -38.43
CA VAL A 423 -8.13 -8.94 -37.14
C VAL A 423 -7.46 -9.75 -36.03
N SER A 424 -6.60 -9.11 -35.25
CA SER A 424 -5.89 -9.71 -34.11
C SER A 424 -6.63 -9.47 -32.79
N GLY A 425 -7.50 -8.45 -32.75
CA GLY A 425 -8.32 -8.12 -31.59
C GLY A 425 -9.59 -7.38 -31.96
N LEU A 426 -10.53 -7.33 -31.01
CA LEU A 426 -11.72 -6.50 -31.08
C LEU A 426 -11.79 -5.59 -29.86
N ARG A 427 -12.32 -4.39 -30.04
CA ARG A 427 -12.82 -3.53 -28.97
C ARG A 427 -14.30 -3.28 -29.22
N ILE A 428 -15.13 -3.61 -28.25
CA ILE A 428 -16.58 -3.44 -28.34
C ILE A 428 -16.99 -2.44 -27.27
N LEU A 429 -17.74 -1.41 -27.67
CA LEU A 429 -18.30 -0.42 -26.78
C LEU A 429 -19.76 -0.79 -26.48
N LEU A 430 -20.13 -0.65 -25.21
CA LEU A 430 -21.47 -0.90 -24.72
C LEU A 430 -22.01 0.36 -24.05
N ASP A 431 -23.28 0.65 -24.27
CA ASP A 431 -24.05 1.65 -23.54
C ASP A 431 -25.01 0.90 -22.62
N THR A 432 -24.56 0.65 -21.39
CA THR A 432 -25.27 -0.21 -20.43
C THR A 432 -26.53 0.42 -19.86
N ASP A 433 -26.81 1.69 -20.17
CA ASP A 433 -28.04 2.37 -19.76
C ASP A 433 -29.25 2.05 -20.68
N ARG A 434 -29.01 1.34 -21.79
CA ARG A 434 -30.05 1.05 -22.81
C ARG A 434 -31.05 -0.03 -22.40
N GLY A 435 -30.67 -0.91 -21.49
CA GLY A 435 -31.53 -1.93 -20.92
C GLY A 435 -31.31 -2.00 -19.42
N GLN A 436 -32.39 -2.02 -18.63
CA GLN A 436 -32.25 -2.06 -17.17
C GLN A 436 -31.66 -3.39 -16.71
N GLY A 437 -30.55 -3.34 -15.98
CA GLY A 437 -29.92 -4.50 -15.36
C GLY A 437 -28.50 -4.75 -15.86
N TRP A 438 -27.99 -5.95 -15.60
CA TRP A 438 -26.64 -6.32 -16.04
C TRP A 438 -26.66 -6.82 -17.47
N ASN A 439 -26.02 -6.09 -18.36
CA ASN A 439 -25.63 -6.63 -19.65
C ASN A 439 -24.55 -7.68 -19.47
N GLU A 440 -24.72 -8.83 -20.11
CA GLU A 440 -23.78 -9.93 -20.02
C GLU A 440 -23.32 -10.38 -21.41
N ILE A 441 -22.02 -10.63 -21.56
CA ILE A 441 -21.43 -11.15 -22.79
C ILE A 441 -20.74 -12.48 -22.47
N ASP A 442 -21.22 -13.57 -23.08
CA ASP A 442 -20.71 -14.92 -22.86
C ASP A 442 -19.51 -15.24 -23.75
N ALA A 443 -19.58 -14.87 -25.03
CA ALA A 443 -18.52 -15.13 -25.99
C ALA A 443 -18.59 -14.18 -27.18
N VAL A 444 -17.47 -14.05 -27.90
CA VAL A 444 -17.43 -13.30 -29.16
C VAL A 444 -16.63 -14.07 -30.23
N GLU A 445 -17.29 -14.37 -31.35
CA GLU A 445 -16.73 -15.10 -32.49
C GLU A 445 -16.33 -14.15 -33.62
N LEU A 446 -15.11 -14.30 -34.15
CA LEU A 446 -14.77 -13.80 -35.47
C LEU A 446 -15.14 -14.83 -36.53
N VAL A 447 -15.82 -14.38 -37.58
CA VAL A 447 -16.19 -15.21 -38.73
C VAL A 447 -15.62 -14.56 -39.99
N GLY A 448 -14.99 -15.38 -40.84
CA GLY A 448 -14.42 -14.92 -42.10
C GLY A 448 -14.41 -16.02 -43.16
N PRO A 449 -14.04 -15.69 -44.42
CA PRO A 449 -13.88 -16.68 -45.48
C PRO A 449 -12.82 -17.74 -45.16
N ASP A 450 -11.82 -17.38 -44.35
CA ASP A 450 -10.70 -18.25 -43.98
C ASP A 450 -11.00 -19.15 -42.77
N GLY A 451 -12.16 -18.98 -42.13
CA GLY A 451 -12.57 -19.78 -40.96
C GLY A 451 -13.25 -18.97 -39.86
N ARG A 452 -13.19 -19.52 -38.65
CA ARG A 452 -13.81 -18.97 -37.44
C ARG A 452 -12.78 -18.96 -36.31
N ALA A 453 -12.86 -17.97 -35.42
CA ALA A 453 -12.00 -17.89 -34.26
C ALA A 453 -12.78 -17.38 -33.03
N TRP A 454 -12.57 -18.03 -31.90
CA TRP A 454 -13.02 -17.57 -30.59
C TRP A 454 -11.96 -16.67 -29.96
N ALA A 455 -12.39 -15.76 -29.09
CA ALA A 455 -11.46 -14.96 -28.30
C ALA A 455 -10.57 -15.89 -27.45
N SER A 456 -9.28 -15.60 -27.40
CA SER A 456 -8.27 -16.31 -26.60
C SER A 456 -7.79 -15.51 -25.40
N SER A 457 -8.13 -14.21 -25.34
CA SER A 457 -7.91 -13.34 -24.20
C SER A 457 -8.99 -12.26 -24.17
N ALA A 458 -9.25 -11.73 -22.97
CA ALA A 458 -10.29 -10.74 -22.76
C ALA A 458 -9.92 -9.77 -21.63
N SER A 459 -10.31 -8.51 -21.76
CA SER A 459 -10.28 -7.47 -20.72
C SER A 459 -11.49 -6.56 -20.86
N ALA A 460 -11.78 -5.77 -19.82
CA ALA A 460 -12.93 -4.89 -19.80
C ALA A 460 -12.65 -3.61 -19.01
N SER A 461 -13.48 -2.58 -19.23
CA SER A 461 -13.49 -1.35 -18.42
C SER A 461 -13.73 -1.62 -16.94
N SER A 462 -14.56 -2.62 -16.65
CA SER A 462 -14.88 -3.08 -15.30
C SER A 462 -15.40 -4.52 -15.35
N SER A 463 -15.47 -5.16 -14.19
CA SER A 463 -16.16 -6.46 -14.06
C SER A 463 -16.83 -6.61 -12.70
N TYR A 464 -17.94 -7.33 -12.63
CA TYR A 464 -18.57 -7.63 -11.33
C TYR A 464 -17.63 -8.42 -10.41
N ALA A 465 -16.77 -9.27 -10.98
CA ALA A 465 -15.70 -9.96 -10.25
C ALA A 465 -14.77 -9.01 -9.49
N SER A 466 -14.42 -7.85 -10.08
CA SER A 466 -13.54 -6.86 -9.46
C SER A 466 -14.21 -6.09 -8.29
N GLY A 467 -15.54 -5.93 -8.33
CA GLY A 467 -16.32 -5.22 -7.30
C GLY A 467 -16.43 -5.96 -5.95
N ARG A 468 -16.23 -7.29 -5.92
CA ARG A 468 -16.17 -8.06 -4.65
C ARG A 468 -14.95 -7.70 -3.81
N ARG A 469 -13.84 -7.30 -4.44
CA ARG A 469 -12.57 -7.02 -3.77
C ARG A 469 -12.69 -5.84 -2.79
N ALA A 470 -13.47 -4.81 -3.15
CA ALA A 470 -13.74 -3.66 -2.29
C ALA A 470 -14.62 -3.98 -1.06
N LYS A 471 -15.46 -5.02 -1.12
CA LYS A 471 -16.30 -5.43 0.02
C LYS A 471 -15.55 -6.28 1.05
N THR A 472 -14.52 -7.01 0.64
CA THR A 472 -13.64 -7.73 1.59
C THR A 472 -12.79 -6.77 2.41
N ASP A 473 -12.44 -5.60 1.87
CA ASP A 473 -11.75 -4.54 2.64
C ASP A 473 -12.63 -3.96 3.77
N GLU A 474 -13.96 -3.97 3.63
CA GLU A 474 -14.90 -3.58 4.71
C GLU A 474 -15.09 -4.66 5.79
N LEU A 475 -14.83 -5.93 5.48
CA LEU A 475 -15.05 -7.05 6.41
C LEU A 475 -13.93 -7.20 7.45
N TRP A 476 -12.76 -6.61 7.20
CA TRP A 476 -11.68 -6.50 8.19
C TRP A 476 -11.88 -5.37 9.21
N TYR A 477 -12.94 -4.55 9.05
CA TYR A 477 -13.27 -3.41 9.91
C TYR A 477 -14.35 -3.71 10.97
N ARG A 478 -14.63 -4.98 11.30
CA ARG A 478 -15.57 -5.34 12.39
C ARG A 478 -14.97 -6.25 13.44
#